data_AF-A0A925N2I1-F1
#
_entry.id   AF-A0A925N2I1-F1
#
_cell.length_a   1.000
_cell.length_b   1.000
_cell.length_c   1.000
_cell.angle_alpha   90.00
_cell.angle_beta   90.00
_cell.angle_gamma   90.00
#
_symmetry.space_group_name_H-M   'P 1'
#
loop_
_entity.id
_entity.type
_entity.pdbx_description
1 polymer ?
#
loop_
_entity_poly.entity_id
_entity_poly.type
_entity_poly.pdbx_seq_one_letter_code
_entity_poly.pdbx_strand_id
1 'polypeptide(L)'
;MTDTKPRWFVAGDLNGFFGLVVDNLSILGFIAAALIGIFGFPAEVVFTRMFPGTAFGVLVGNVIYTVMARRLAAKTGRDDVTAMPLGLDAPTSIGMALLVLGPAFVAFKQQGLDANAAAIATWQLGMASLIVMGTLKFVLSFAGDAITRLIPRAGLLGSIAGIALVLMGFLPLVEALRSPLVGFATLGLLLYVLVAKGPLPVKLPGVFVAFVFGTILYYGLGALGMGAPGFAWPQPVPLQFVLPWPSLGFIAGLAATVPYLPLLLPFGLLMVVGGINVSE
;
A
#
# COMPACT_ATOMS: atom_id res chain seq x y z
N MET A 1 -21.52 -34.28 -14.77
CA MET A 1 -20.60 -33.21 -14.32
C MET A 1 -20.29 -32.35 -15.52
N THR A 2 -20.83 -31.15 -15.59
CA THR A 2 -20.58 -30.21 -16.68
C THR A 2 -19.14 -29.71 -16.57
N ASP A 3 -18.37 -29.93 -17.63
CA ASP A 3 -16.99 -29.48 -17.81
C ASP A 3 -16.97 -27.95 -18.02
N THR A 4 -17.20 -27.19 -16.94
CA THR A 4 -17.09 -25.74 -16.96
C THR A 4 -15.62 -25.36 -16.85
N LYS A 5 -14.98 -25.07 -17.99
CA LYS A 5 -13.64 -24.48 -18.02
C LYS A 5 -13.59 -23.28 -17.07
N PRO A 6 -12.63 -23.21 -16.15
CA PRO A 6 -12.56 -22.15 -15.15
C PRO A 6 -12.38 -20.79 -15.86
N ARG A 7 -13.34 -19.90 -15.65
CA ARG A 7 -13.38 -18.56 -16.27
C ARG A 7 -12.14 -17.77 -15.83
N TRP A 8 -11.49 -17.12 -16.79
CA TRP A 8 -10.29 -16.31 -16.51
C TRP A 8 -10.61 -14.95 -15.89
N PHE A 9 -11.85 -14.48 -16.08
CA PHE A 9 -12.25 -13.15 -15.66
C PHE A 9 -13.74 -13.13 -15.33
N VAL A 10 -14.08 -12.53 -14.20
CA VAL A 10 -15.45 -12.23 -13.77
C VAL A 10 -15.60 -10.75 -13.44
N ALA A 11 -16.83 -10.23 -13.46
CA ALA A 11 -17.09 -8.82 -13.19
C ALA A 11 -16.60 -8.36 -11.80
N GLY A 12 -16.53 -9.28 -10.83
CA GLY A 12 -15.98 -9.03 -9.50
C GLY A 12 -14.48 -8.68 -9.51
N ASP A 13 -13.71 -9.20 -10.48
CA ASP A 13 -12.27 -8.98 -10.57
C ASP A 13 -11.95 -7.51 -10.88
N LEU A 14 -12.81 -6.82 -11.65
CA LEU A 14 -12.67 -5.39 -11.91
C LEU A 14 -12.87 -4.56 -10.64
N ASN A 15 -13.88 -4.89 -9.84
CA ASN A 15 -14.11 -4.22 -8.56
C ASN A 15 -12.92 -4.44 -7.62
N GLY A 16 -12.42 -5.68 -7.52
CA GLY A 16 -11.24 -6.00 -6.72
C GLY A 16 -9.98 -5.29 -7.19
N PHE A 17 -9.75 -5.25 -8.51
CA PHE A 17 -8.62 -4.55 -9.12
C PHE A 17 -8.65 -3.05 -8.81
N PHE A 18 -9.77 -2.36 -9.05
CA PHE A 18 -9.84 -0.92 -8.77
C PHE A 18 -9.82 -0.62 -7.27
N GLY A 19 -10.38 -1.50 -6.43
CA GLY A 19 -10.20 -1.43 -4.98
C GLY A 19 -8.72 -1.45 -4.59
N LEU A 20 -7.97 -2.43 -5.10
CA LEU A 20 -6.55 -2.58 -4.85
C LEU A 20 -5.72 -1.40 -5.38
N VAL A 21 -6.05 -0.88 -6.57
CA VAL A 21 -5.37 0.27 -7.17
C VAL A 21 -5.57 1.52 -6.32
N VAL A 22 -6.81 1.83 -5.93
CA VAL A 22 -7.12 3.02 -5.12
C VAL A 22 -6.48 2.93 -3.74
N ASP A 23 -6.51 1.76 -3.11
CA ASP A 23 -5.85 1.51 -1.83
C ASP A 23 -4.32 1.72 -1.91
N ASN A 24 -3.66 1.03 -2.85
CA ASN A 24 -2.22 1.15 -3.06
C ASN A 24 -1.80 2.59 -3.42
N LEU A 25 -2.55 3.27 -4.29
CA LEU A 25 -2.25 4.67 -4.65
C LEU A 25 -2.38 5.61 -3.45
N SER A 26 -3.35 5.38 -2.57
CA SER A 26 -3.52 6.18 -1.36
C SER A 26 -2.33 6.02 -0.41
N ILE A 27 -1.86 4.78 -0.21
CA ILE A 27 -0.69 4.48 0.62
C ILE A 27 0.58 5.09 0.00
N LEU A 28 0.79 4.91 -1.31
CA LEU A 28 1.93 5.50 -2.01
C LEU A 28 1.88 7.03 -1.94
N GLY A 29 0.71 7.64 -2.15
CA GLY A 29 0.50 9.09 -2.03
C GLY A 29 0.87 9.60 -0.63
N PHE A 30 0.47 8.87 0.43
CA PHE A 30 0.87 9.19 1.79
C PHE A 30 2.39 9.10 1.98
N ILE A 31 3.04 8.02 1.53
CA ILE A 31 4.50 7.86 1.64
C ILE A 31 5.22 9.01 0.93
N ALA A 32 4.79 9.39 -0.28
CA ALA A 32 5.35 10.54 -0.99
C ALA A 32 5.16 11.84 -0.20
N ALA A 33 3.95 12.11 0.28
CA ALA A 33 3.66 13.31 1.07
C ALA A 33 4.51 13.38 2.34
N ALA A 34 4.67 12.25 3.04
CA ALA A 34 5.50 12.17 4.23
C ALA A 34 6.99 12.36 3.91
N LEU A 35 7.55 11.55 3.00
CA LEU A 35 8.99 11.60 2.70
C LEU A 35 9.40 12.92 2.06
N ILE A 36 8.68 13.36 1.02
CA ILE A 36 9.01 14.57 0.27
C ILE A 36 8.61 15.81 1.08
N GLY A 37 7.39 15.85 1.60
CA GLY A 37 6.83 17.02 2.26
C GLY A 37 7.38 17.26 3.67
N ILE A 38 7.53 16.22 4.48
CA ILE A 38 7.98 16.36 5.88
C ILE A 38 9.51 16.29 5.98
N PHE A 39 10.13 15.30 5.34
CA PHE A 39 11.56 15.03 5.49
C PHE A 39 12.44 15.67 4.40
N GLY A 40 11.84 16.28 3.37
CA GLY A 40 12.59 16.87 2.25
C GLY A 40 13.32 15.83 1.40
N PHE A 41 12.78 14.61 1.33
CA PHE A 41 13.34 13.52 0.54
C PHE A 41 13.23 13.84 -0.97
N PRO A 42 14.29 13.60 -1.77
CA PRO A 42 14.24 13.86 -3.21
C PRO A 42 13.12 13.10 -3.91
N ALA A 43 12.18 13.83 -4.51
CA ALA A 43 11.03 13.28 -5.21
C ALA A 43 11.45 12.31 -6.34
N GLU A 44 12.54 12.62 -7.03
CA GLU A 44 13.08 11.80 -8.11
C GLU A 44 13.37 10.36 -7.64
N VAL A 45 13.99 10.18 -6.48
CA VAL A 45 14.30 8.83 -5.96
C VAL A 45 13.02 8.06 -5.59
N VAL A 46 12.00 8.75 -5.05
CA VAL A 46 10.70 8.15 -4.72
C VAL A 46 10.02 7.64 -5.99
N PHE A 47 9.88 8.50 -7.00
CA PHE A 47 9.12 8.19 -8.22
C PHE A 47 9.88 7.29 -9.21
N THR A 48 11.22 7.32 -9.23
CA THR A 48 12.02 6.52 -10.17
C THR A 48 12.57 5.23 -9.57
N ARG A 49 12.58 5.06 -8.24
CA ARG A 49 13.11 3.83 -7.63
C ARG A 49 12.13 3.16 -6.68
N MET A 50 11.61 3.90 -5.71
CA MET A 50 10.75 3.31 -4.69
C MET A 50 9.43 2.82 -5.29
N PHE A 51 8.70 3.69 -5.98
CA PHE A 51 7.36 3.36 -6.49
C PHE A 51 7.39 2.29 -7.58
N PRO A 52 8.27 2.37 -8.60
CA PRO A 52 8.37 1.31 -9.60
C PRO A 52 8.73 -0.04 -8.97
N GLY A 53 9.68 -0.06 -8.02
CA GLY A 53 10.06 -1.27 -7.31
C GLY A 53 8.91 -1.91 -6.53
N THR A 54 8.16 -1.09 -5.77
CA THR A 54 6.98 -1.55 -5.04
C THR A 54 5.89 -2.06 -5.98
N ALA A 55 5.57 -1.30 -7.04
CA ALA A 55 4.55 -1.69 -8.01
C ALA A 55 4.91 -3.01 -8.72
N PHE A 56 6.18 -3.20 -9.05
CA PHE A 56 6.67 -4.46 -9.62
C PHE A 56 6.58 -5.62 -8.63
N GLY A 57 6.92 -5.41 -7.35
CA GLY A 57 6.73 -6.40 -6.30
C GLY A 57 5.27 -6.83 -6.14
N VAL A 58 4.34 -5.86 -6.15
CA VAL A 58 2.90 -6.11 -6.13
C VAL A 58 2.46 -6.93 -7.35
N LEU A 59 2.92 -6.56 -8.55
CA LEU A 59 2.60 -7.28 -9.79
C LEU A 59 3.08 -8.74 -9.72
N VAL A 60 4.35 -8.97 -9.37
CA VAL A 60 4.93 -10.31 -9.26
C VAL A 60 4.17 -11.15 -8.24
N GLY A 61 3.84 -10.58 -7.08
CA GLY A 61 3.06 -11.28 -6.05
C GLY A 61 1.65 -11.66 -6.51
N ASN A 62 0.93 -10.76 -7.18
CA ASN A 62 -0.40 -11.07 -7.71
C ASN A 62 -0.36 -12.13 -8.83
N VAL A 63 0.69 -12.14 -9.67
CA VAL A 63 0.90 -13.21 -10.65
C VAL A 63 1.10 -14.55 -9.95
N ILE A 64 1.93 -14.60 -8.90
CA ILE A 64 2.16 -15.82 -8.11
C ILE A 64 0.85 -16.32 -7.50
N TYR A 65 0.08 -15.45 -6.83
CA TYR A 65 -1.20 -15.85 -6.23
C TYR A 65 -2.23 -16.29 -7.26
N THR A 66 -2.26 -15.65 -8.43
CA THR A 66 -3.12 -16.06 -9.54
C THR A 66 -2.75 -17.47 -10.02
N VAL A 67 -1.46 -17.76 -10.21
CA VAL A 67 -0.99 -19.11 -10.59
C VAL A 67 -1.34 -20.13 -9.50
N MET A 68 -1.20 -19.79 -8.22
CA MET A 68 -1.58 -20.66 -7.10
C MET A 68 -3.08 -20.96 -7.09
N ALA A 69 -3.93 -19.94 -7.26
CA ALA A 69 -5.38 -20.10 -7.34
C ALA A 69 -5.79 -20.99 -8.52
N ARG A 70 -5.16 -20.82 -9.69
CA ARG A 70 -5.42 -21.65 -10.87
C ARG A 70 -5.00 -23.10 -10.67
N ARG A 71 -3.83 -23.33 -10.05
CA ARG A 71 -3.38 -24.68 -9.70
C ARG A 71 -4.31 -25.34 -8.70
N LEU A 72 -4.86 -24.58 -7.74
CA LEU A 72 -5.82 -25.09 -6.77
C LEU A 72 -7.15 -25.44 -7.42
N ALA A 73 -7.71 -24.56 -8.27
CA ALA A 73 -8.94 -24.81 -9.03
C ALA A 73 -8.84 -26.08 -9.89
N ALA A 74 -7.72 -26.24 -10.60
CA ALA A 74 -7.47 -27.43 -11.43
C ALA A 74 -7.37 -28.72 -10.60
N LYS A 75 -6.80 -28.66 -9.39
CA LYS A 75 -6.66 -29.83 -8.50
C LYS A 75 -7.96 -30.24 -7.83
N THR A 76 -8.80 -29.28 -7.45
CA THR A 76 -10.04 -29.53 -6.70
C THR A 76 -11.28 -29.64 -7.59
N GLY A 77 -11.18 -29.26 -8.87
CA GLY A 77 -12.31 -29.21 -9.79
C GLY A 77 -13.32 -28.10 -9.44
N ARG A 78 -12.93 -27.15 -8.57
CA ARG A 78 -13.78 -26.03 -8.13
C ARG A 78 -13.67 -24.85 -9.09
N ASP A 79 -14.79 -24.17 -9.30
CA ASP A 79 -14.91 -22.95 -10.13
C ASP A 79 -15.04 -21.66 -9.30
N ASP A 80 -15.11 -21.77 -7.97
CA ASP A 80 -15.24 -20.67 -7.00
C ASP A 80 -13.92 -20.28 -6.32
N VAL A 81 -12.78 -20.68 -6.90
CA VAL A 81 -11.46 -20.36 -6.36
C VAL A 81 -11.03 -18.95 -6.78
N THR A 82 -10.84 -18.07 -5.80
CA THR A 82 -10.41 -16.68 -6.01
C THR A 82 -8.96 -16.51 -5.56
N ALA A 83 -8.17 -15.77 -6.35
CA ALA A 83 -6.82 -15.38 -5.94
C ALA A 83 -6.90 -14.31 -4.84
N MET A 84 -6.10 -14.47 -3.79
CA MET A 84 -5.94 -13.42 -2.78
C MET A 84 -5.20 -12.22 -3.41
N PRO A 85 -5.77 -11.00 -3.37
CA PRO A 85 -5.09 -9.82 -3.89
C PRO A 85 -3.92 -9.46 -2.97
N LEU A 86 -2.73 -9.27 -3.56
CA LEU A 86 -1.58 -8.74 -2.83
C LEU A 86 -1.53 -7.22 -3.00
N GLY A 87 -1.58 -6.47 -1.90
CA GLY A 87 -1.42 -5.02 -1.85
C GLY A 87 -0.30 -4.57 -0.94
N LEU A 88 -0.16 -3.26 -0.77
CA LEU A 88 0.68 -2.67 0.25
C LEU A 88 -0.01 -2.80 1.61
N ASP A 89 0.76 -3.09 2.66
CA ASP A 89 0.25 -3.04 4.04
C ASP A 89 0.29 -1.60 4.56
N ALA A 90 -0.86 -0.97 4.75
CA ALA A 90 -0.93 0.43 5.17
C ALA A 90 -0.22 0.71 6.50
N PRO A 91 -0.49 -0.02 7.61
CA PRO A 91 0.23 0.13 8.89
C PRO A 91 1.74 0.14 8.74
N THR A 92 2.31 -0.92 8.13
CA THR A 92 3.76 -1.04 8.00
C THR A 92 4.32 0.00 7.04
N SER A 93 3.64 0.29 5.93
CA SER A 93 4.14 1.24 4.94
C SER A 93 4.20 2.67 5.48
N ILE A 94 3.16 3.08 6.22
CA ILE A 94 3.10 4.38 6.92
C ILE A 94 4.16 4.43 8.02
N GLY A 95 4.25 3.38 8.85
CA GLY A 95 5.24 3.27 9.92
C GLY A 95 6.68 3.31 9.38
N MET A 96 6.96 2.61 8.29
CA MET A 96 8.26 2.65 7.60
C MET A 96 8.61 4.05 7.12
N ALA A 97 7.66 4.78 6.51
CA ALA A 97 7.92 6.13 6.05
C ALA A 97 8.27 7.09 7.20
N LEU A 98 7.49 7.07 8.28
CA LEU A 98 7.62 8.04 9.38
C LEU A 98 8.68 7.68 10.43
N LEU A 99 8.90 6.39 10.70
CA LEU A 99 9.73 5.93 11.82
C LEU A 99 11.08 5.35 11.38
N VAL A 100 11.22 4.95 10.11
CA VAL A 100 12.45 4.34 9.59
C VAL A 100 13.08 5.20 8.50
N LEU A 101 12.42 5.33 7.35
CA LEU A 101 13.00 5.96 6.16
C LEU A 101 13.23 7.45 6.33
N GLY A 102 12.22 8.20 6.80
CA GLY A 102 12.34 9.63 7.06
C GLY A 102 13.44 9.97 8.07
N PRO A 103 13.42 9.39 9.29
CA PRO A 103 14.48 9.59 10.27
C PRO A 103 15.86 9.15 9.78
N ALA A 104 15.97 8.04 9.05
CA ALA A 104 17.23 7.58 8.48
C ALA A 104 17.79 8.57 7.45
N PHE A 105 16.94 9.13 6.60
CA PHE A 105 17.36 10.16 5.64
C PHE A 105 17.94 11.39 6.34
N VAL A 106 17.28 11.85 7.41
CA VAL A 106 17.79 12.96 8.23
C VAL A 106 19.13 12.60 8.88
N ALA A 107 19.24 11.39 9.45
CA ALA A 107 20.48 10.92 10.07
C ALA A 107 21.64 10.83 9.06
N PHE A 108 21.39 10.32 7.85
CA PHE A 108 22.39 10.25 6.78
C PHE A 108 22.85 11.63 6.32
N LYS A 109 21.94 12.60 6.22
CA LYS A 109 22.33 14.00 5.96
C LYS A 109 23.16 14.59 7.09
N GLN A 110 22.83 14.29 8.35
CA GLN A 110 23.61 14.75 9.51
C GLN A 110 25.02 14.14 9.55
N GLN A 111 25.22 12.96 8.96
CA GLN A 111 26.53 12.33 8.79
C GLN A 111 27.37 12.95 7.66
N GLY A 112 26.85 14.00 6.99
CA GLY A 112 27.57 14.73 5.95
C GLY A 112 27.33 14.23 4.53
N LEU A 113 26.40 13.29 4.33
CA LEU A 113 26.01 12.89 2.97
C LEU A 113 25.20 13.99 2.28
N ASP A 114 25.42 14.16 0.99
CA ASP A 114 24.57 15.02 0.17
C ASP A 114 23.15 14.44 0.09
N ALA A 115 22.18 15.27 -0.29
CA ALA A 115 20.78 14.88 -0.31
C ALA A 115 20.50 13.67 -1.22
N ASN A 116 21.25 13.52 -2.33
CA ASN A 116 21.05 12.39 -3.23
C ASN A 116 21.69 11.12 -2.65
N ALA A 117 22.95 11.16 -2.19
CA ALA A 117 23.55 9.98 -1.56
C ALA A 117 22.80 9.53 -0.31
N ALA A 118 22.32 10.46 0.52
CA ALA A 118 21.48 10.15 1.68
C ALA A 118 20.17 9.46 1.25
N ALA A 119 19.54 9.92 0.16
CA ALA A 119 18.32 9.30 -0.37
C ALA A 119 18.58 7.88 -0.90
N ILE A 120 19.70 7.67 -1.60
CA ILE A 120 20.12 6.35 -2.08
C ILE A 120 20.42 5.41 -0.91
N ALA A 121 21.12 5.88 0.12
CA ALA A 121 21.39 5.11 1.34
C ALA A 121 20.10 4.74 2.06
N THR A 122 19.14 5.68 2.20
CA THR A 122 17.82 5.40 2.77
C THR A 122 17.02 4.41 1.92
N TRP A 123 17.08 4.50 0.58
CA TRP A 123 16.43 3.54 -0.30
C TRP A 123 17.03 2.13 -0.14
N GLN A 124 18.36 2.02 -0.03
CA GLN A 124 19.05 0.76 0.26
C GLN A 124 18.68 0.19 1.63
N LEU A 125 18.60 1.05 2.65
CA LEU A 125 18.07 0.69 3.97
C LEU A 125 16.62 0.17 3.87
N GLY A 126 15.77 0.82 3.08
CA GLY A 126 14.40 0.37 2.85
C GLY A 126 14.33 -1.01 2.20
N MET A 127 15.15 -1.27 1.18
CA MET A 127 15.27 -2.59 0.57
C MET A 127 15.76 -3.64 1.58
N ALA A 128 16.80 -3.32 2.36
CA ALA A 128 17.32 -4.19 3.41
C ALA A 128 16.26 -4.50 4.47
N SER A 129 15.48 -3.49 4.86
CA SER A 129 14.39 -3.62 5.83
C SER A 129 13.31 -4.60 5.34
N LEU A 130 12.95 -4.53 4.05
CA LEU A 130 12.02 -5.48 3.43
C LEU A 130 12.58 -6.90 3.41
N ILE A 131 13.89 -7.08 3.16
CA ILE A 131 14.55 -8.40 3.23
C ILE A 131 14.56 -8.96 4.65
N VAL A 132 14.89 -8.13 5.66
CA VAL A 132 14.87 -8.54 7.07
C VAL A 132 13.47 -8.97 7.49
N MET A 133 12.45 -8.14 7.22
CA MET A 133 11.06 -8.49 7.52
C MET A 133 10.58 -9.71 6.71
N GLY A 134 10.94 -9.82 5.44
CA GLY A 134 10.60 -10.97 4.59
C GLY A 134 11.22 -12.27 5.08
N THR A 135 12.48 -12.22 5.50
CA THR A 135 13.19 -13.36 6.09
C THR A 135 12.55 -13.77 7.41
N LEU A 136 12.22 -12.80 8.28
CA LEU A 136 11.49 -13.06 9.52
C LEU A 136 10.15 -13.76 9.21
N LYS A 137 9.35 -13.21 8.29
CA LYS A 137 8.06 -13.78 7.89
C LYS A 137 8.22 -15.20 7.35
N PHE A 138 9.24 -15.45 6.55
CA PHE A 138 9.54 -16.77 6.01
C PHE A 138 9.87 -17.77 7.13
N VAL A 139 10.76 -17.41 8.05
CA VAL A 139 11.10 -18.28 9.20
C VAL A 139 9.89 -18.53 10.10
N LEU A 140 9.13 -17.48 10.42
CA LEU A 140 7.95 -17.58 11.27
C LEU A 140 6.80 -18.36 10.62
N SER A 141 6.73 -18.43 9.28
CA SER A 141 5.70 -19.19 8.57
C SER A 141 5.71 -20.69 8.90
N PHE A 142 6.86 -21.26 9.27
CA PHE A 142 6.97 -22.66 9.71
C PHE A 142 6.44 -22.91 11.13
N ALA A 143 6.28 -21.85 11.92
CA ALA A 143 5.85 -21.89 13.32
C ALA A 143 4.57 -21.06 13.55
N GLY A 144 3.77 -20.80 12.51
CA GLY A 144 2.58 -19.94 12.57
C GLY A 144 1.62 -20.29 13.71
N ASP A 145 1.29 -21.57 13.85
CA ASP A 145 0.39 -22.08 14.90
C ASP A 145 0.93 -21.88 16.32
N ALA A 146 2.25 -21.95 16.51
CA ALA A 146 2.85 -21.68 17.81
C ALA A 146 2.79 -20.18 18.13
N ILE A 147 3.08 -19.33 17.14
CA ILE A 147 3.06 -17.88 17.28
C ILE A 147 1.67 -17.37 17.65
N THR A 148 0.61 -17.86 16.98
CA THR A 148 -0.78 -17.47 17.30
C THR A 148 -1.23 -17.91 18.69
N ARG A 149 -0.66 -19.00 19.22
CA ARG A 149 -0.92 -19.45 20.60
C ARG A 149 -0.15 -18.64 21.64
N LEU A 150 1.07 -18.21 21.33
CA LEU A 150 1.90 -17.42 22.24
C LEU A 150 1.46 -15.96 22.32
N ILE A 151 0.99 -15.37 21.21
CA ILE A 151 0.64 -13.96 21.17
C ILE A 151 -0.85 -13.79 21.54
N PRO A 152 -1.17 -13.13 22.67
CA PRO A 152 -2.56 -12.92 23.05
C PRO A 152 -3.25 -12.03 22.02
N ARG A 153 -4.35 -12.51 21.43
CA ARG A 153 -5.17 -11.76 20.45
C ARG A 153 -5.51 -10.35 20.96
N ALA A 154 -5.78 -10.20 22.26
CA ALA A 154 -6.06 -8.92 22.90
C ALA A 154 -4.93 -7.89 22.77
N GLY A 155 -3.66 -8.32 22.84
CA GLY A 155 -2.49 -7.43 22.71
C GLY A 155 -2.30 -6.93 21.28
N LEU A 156 -2.64 -7.75 20.28
CA LEU A 156 -2.56 -7.35 18.87
C LEU A 156 -3.71 -6.45 18.48
N LEU A 157 -4.94 -6.78 18.88
CA LEU A 157 -6.14 -6.03 18.51
C LEU A 157 -6.08 -4.57 18.97
N GLY A 158 -5.56 -4.29 20.17
CA GLY A 158 -5.41 -2.91 20.65
C GLY A 158 -4.45 -2.08 19.80
N SER A 159 -3.27 -2.63 19.48
CA SER A 159 -2.29 -1.93 18.65
C SER A 159 -2.75 -1.74 17.20
N ILE A 160 -3.36 -2.77 16.60
CA ILE A 160 -3.93 -2.73 15.25
C ILE A 160 -5.09 -1.72 15.20
N ALA A 161 -5.97 -1.73 16.20
CA ALA A 161 -7.08 -0.77 16.29
C ALA A 161 -6.58 0.66 16.44
N GLY A 162 -5.55 0.91 17.26
CA GLY A 162 -4.94 2.22 17.39
C GLY A 162 -4.36 2.74 16.07
N ILE A 163 -3.59 1.90 15.37
CA ILE A 163 -3.05 2.24 14.04
C ILE A 163 -4.18 2.46 13.04
N ALA A 164 -5.20 1.60 13.02
CA ALA A 164 -6.33 1.74 12.12
C ALA A 164 -7.12 3.03 12.38
N LEU A 165 -7.43 3.34 13.64
CA LEU A 165 -8.19 4.55 13.99
C LEU A 165 -7.41 5.82 13.66
N VAL A 166 -6.12 5.88 14.00
CA VAL A 166 -5.32 7.09 13.78
C VAL A 166 -4.88 7.21 12.33
N LEU A 167 -4.20 6.19 11.79
CA LEU A 167 -3.55 6.28 10.48
C LEU A 167 -4.51 6.03 9.31
N MET A 168 -5.52 5.16 9.47
CA MET A 168 -6.47 4.85 8.38
C MET A 168 -7.83 5.55 8.53
N GLY A 169 -8.23 5.90 9.76
CA GLY A 169 -9.47 6.64 10.02
C GLY A 169 -9.25 8.15 10.08
N PHE A 170 -8.51 8.61 11.09
CA PHE A 170 -8.40 10.02 11.44
C PHE A 170 -7.62 10.83 10.40
N LEU A 171 -6.44 10.37 9.96
CA LEU A 171 -5.64 11.14 8.99
C LEU A 171 -6.36 11.34 7.65
N PRO A 172 -6.96 10.31 7.01
CA PRO A 172 -7.74 10.52 5.78
C PRO A 172 -8.98 11.37 6.01
N LEU A 173 -9.62 11.28 7.17
CA LEU A 173 -10.75 12.15 7.52
C LEU A 173 -10.34 13.62 7.61
N VAL A 174 -9.20 13.91 8.24
CA VAL A 174 -8.64 15.28 8.29
C VAL A 174 -8.37 15.80 6.88
N GLU A 175 -7.84 14.96 5.99
CA GLU A 175 -7.61 15.35 4.59
C GLU A 175 -8.94 15.60 3.84
N ALA A 176 -9.94 14.74 4.04
CA ALA A 176 -11.28 14.96 3.48
C ALA A 176 -11.91 16.27 3.98
N LEU A 177 -11.65 16.66 5.23
CA LEU A 177 -12.10 17.92 5.82
C LEU A 177 -11.37 19.15 5.27
N ARG A 178 -10.20 19.01 4.63
CA ARG A 178 -9.55 20.14 3.94
C ARG A 178 -10.32 20.58 2.69
N SER A 179 -11.08 19.66 2.09
CA SER A 179 -12.03 19.97 1.02
C SER A 179 -13.38 19.33 1.33
N PRO A 180 -14.19 19.91 2.25
CA PRO A 180 -15.38 19.25 2.77
C PRO A 180 -16.36 18.81 1.68
N LEU A 181 -16.57 19.65 0.66
CA LEU A 181 -17.45 19.35 -0.46
C LEU A 181 -16.98 18.11 -1.24
N VAL A 182 -15.71 18.08 -1.64
CA VAL A 182 -15.14 16.96 -2.41
C VAL A 182 -15.06 15.70 -1.53
N GLY A 183 -14.51 15.85 -0.33
CA GLY A 183 -14.26 14.78 0.62
C GLY A 183 -15.56 14.07 1.02
N PHE A 184 -16.57 14.80 1.52
CA PHE A 184 -17.82 14.19 1.95
C PHE A 184 -18.69 13.71 0.79
N ALA A 185 -18.69 14.39 -0.37
CA ALA A 185 -19.43 13.89 -1.52
C ALA A 185 -18.84 12.57 -2.04
N THR A 186 -17.51 12.47 -2.12
CA THR A 186 -16.81 11.25 -2.54
C THR A 186 -16.96 10.14 -1.50
N LEU A 187 -16.83 10.45 -0.21
CA LEU A 187 -17.05 9.50 0.88
C LEU A 187 -18.49 8.99 0.89
N GLY A 188 -19.49 9.87 0.74
CA GLY A 188 -20.90 9.50 0.68
C GLY A 188 -21.20 8.58 -0.50
N LEU A 189 -20.61 8.86 -1.67
CA LEU A 189 -20.72 7.98 -2.83
C LEU A 189 -20.06 6.61 -2.60
N LEU A 190 -18.86 6.57 -1.99
CA LEU A 190 -18.21 5.32 -1.61
C LEU A 190 -19.07 4.50 -0.63
N LEU A 191 -19.64 5.13 0.41
CA LEU A 191 -20.51 4.46 1.36
C LEU A 191 -21.79 3.95 0.69
N TYR A 192 -22.40 4.72 -0.21
CA TYR A 192 -23.57 4.30 -0.98
C TYR A 192 -23.29 3.04 -1.82
N VAL A 193 -22.14 3.02 -2.50
CA VAL A 193 -21.82 1.95 -3.43
C VAL A 193 -21.27 0.69 -2.73
N LEU A 194 -20.42 0.86 -1.71
CA LEU A 194 -19.77 -0.26 -1.02
C LEU A 194 -20.61 -0.81 0.14
N VAL A 195 -21.20 0.07 0.95
CA VAL A 195 -21.93 -0.34 2.17
C VAL A 195 -23.40 -0.58 1.85
N ALA A 196 -24.08 0.40 1.24
CA ALA A 196 -25.49 0.26 0.89
C ALA A 196 -25.73 -0.60 -0.36
N LYS A 197 -24.67 -1.01 -1.08
CA LYS A 197 -24.73 -1.76 -2.35
C LYS A 197 -25.69 -1.12 -3.35
N GLY A 198 -25.73 0.21 -3.34
CA GLY A 198 -26.64 1.00 -4.16
C GLY A 198 -26.38 0.78 -5.66
N PRO A 199 -27.42 0.63 -6.49
CA PRO A 199 -27.23 0.47 -7.92
C PRO A 199 -26.71 1.78 -8.52
N LEU A 200 -25.58 1.70 -9.24
CA LEU A 200 -25.11 2.82 -10.05
C LEU A 200 -25.84 2.84 -11.40
N PRO A 201 -26.11 4.03 -11.96
CA PRO A 201 -26.71 4.17 -13.29
C PRO A 201 -25.79 3.66 -14.40
N VAL A 202 -24.50 3.48 -14.09
CA VAL A 202 -23.46 2.99 -15.00
C VAL A 202 -23.01 1.58 -14.59
N LYS A 203 -22.77 0.71 -15.58
CA LYS A 203 -22.23 -0.66 -15.37
C LYS A 203 -20.71 -0.65 -15.15
N LEU A 204 -20.21 0.25 -14.32
CA LEU A 204 -18.79 0.40 -14.01
C LEU A 204 -18.48 0.02 -12.56
N PRO A 205 -17.23 -0.35 -12.25
CA PRO A 205 -16.80 -0.66 -10.90
C PRO A 205 -17.07 0.50 -9.95
N GLY A 206 -17.68 0.20 -8.81
CA GLY A 206 -18.19 1.20 -7.88
C GLY A 206 -17.12 2.17 -7.36
N VAL A 207 -15.99 1.60 -6.97
CA VAL A 207 -14.81 2.33 -6.49
C VAL A 207 -14.23 3.23 -7.59
N PHE A 208 -14.19 2.73 -8.83
CA PHE A 208 -13.70 3.52 -9.97
C PHE A 208 -14.59 4.73 -10.24
N VAL A 209 -15.91 4.55 -10.21
CA VAL A 209 -16.86 5.65 -10.40
C VAL A 209 -16.69 6.71 -9.31
N ALA A 210 -16.55 6.30 -8.05
CA ALA A 210 -16.33 7.23 -6.95
C ALA A 210 -15.02 7.99 -7.09
N PHE A 211 -13.94 7.31 -7.48
CA PHE A 211 -12.63 7.95 -7.73
C PHE A 211 -12.70 8.99 -8.87
N VAL A 212 -13.29 8.64 -10.01
CA VAL A 212 -13.45 9.56 -11.15
C VAL A 212 -14.34 10.74 -10.77
N PHE A 213 -15.45 10.48 -10.08
CA PHE A 213 -16.35 11.52 -9.61
C PHE A 213 -15.64 12.51 -8.67
N GLY A 214 -14.93 12.01 -7.65
CA GLY A 214 -14.17 12.85 -6.72
C GLY A 214 -13.09 13.67 -7.42
N THR A 215 -12.40 13.07 -8.39
CA THR A 215 -11.37 13.75 -9.21
C THR A 215 -11.96 14.89 -10.04
N ILE A 216 -13.07 14.62 -10.76
CA ILE A 216 -13.79 15.63 -11.54
C ILE A 216 -14.29 16.76 -10.63
N LEU A 217 -14.85 16.40 -9.47
CA LEU A 217 -15.37 17.39 -8.52
C LEU A 217 -14.25 18.27 -7.96
N TYR A 218 -13.09 17.69 -7.63
CA TYR A 218 -11.91 18.43 -7.16
C TYR A 218 -11.41 19.44 -8.19
N TYR A 219 -11.14 19.00 -9.42
CA TYR A 219 -10.64 19.88 -10.47
C TYR A 219 -11.71 20.86 -10.98
N GLY A 220 -12.98 20.46 -11.00
CA GLY A 220 -14.09 21.32 -11.36
C GLY A 220 -14.28 22.47 -10.38
N LEU A 221 -14.26 22.19 -9.06
CA LEU A 221 -14.31 23.23 -8.04
C LEU A 221 -13.05 24.11 -8.06
N GLY A 222 -11.88 23.50 -8.29
CA GLY A 222 -10.62 24.23 -8.48
C GLY A 222 -10.68 25.23 -9.65
N ALA A 223 -11.24 24.81 -10.80
CA ALA A 223 -11.42 25.67 -11.97
C ALA A 223 -12.38 26.85 -11.71
N LEU A 224 -13.37 26.65 -10.85
CA LEU A 224 -14.35 27.67 -10.46
C LEU A 224 -13.84 28.62 -9.35
N GLY A 225 -12.59 28.49 -8.92
CA GLY A 225 -12.02 29.29 -7.83
C GLY A 225 -12.50 28.88 -6.43
N MET A 226 -13.28 27.79 -6.33
CA MET A 226 -13.73 27.16 -5.08
C MET A 226 -12.87 25.95 -4.70
N GLY A 227 -11.61 25.96 -5.14
CA GLY A 227 -10.66 24.88 -4.89
C GLY A 227 -10.31 24.73 -3.41
N ALA A 228 -9.87 23.52 -3.04
CA ALA A 228 -9.31 23.28 -1.72
C ALA A 228 -8.04 24.14 -1.48
N PRO A 229 -7.70 24.46 -0.23
CA PRO A 229 -6.41 25.07 0.09
C PRO A 229 -5.26 24.22 -0.48
N GLY A 230 -4.37 24.83 -1.26
CA GLY A 230 -3.28 24.13 -1.93
C GLY A 230 -3.64 23.49 -3.27
N PHE A 231 -4.80 23.82 -3.86
CA PHE A 231 -5.13 23.42 -5.22
C PHE A 231 -4.03 23.86 -6.20
N ALA A 232 -3.52 22.90 -6.96
CA ALA A 232 -2.56 23.12 -8.03
C ALA A 232 -2.94 22.30 -9.25
N TRP A 233 -2.84 22.91 -10.43
CA TRP A 233 -2.97 22.18 -11.68
C TRP A 233 -1.83 21.18 -11.82
N PRO A 234 -2.10 19.95 -12.29
CA PRO A 234 -1.05 18.97 -12.54
C PRO A 234 -0.12 19.54 -13.61
N GLN A 235 1.17 19.63 -13.29
CA GLN A 235 2.17 19.99 -14.27
C GLN A 235 2.39 18.81 -15.22
N PRO A 236 2.50 19.03 -16.53
CA PRO A 236 2.80 17.97 -17.48
C PRO A 236 4.19 17.40 -17.18
N VAL A 237 4.24 16.18 -16.65
CA VAL A 237 5.48 15.44 -16.42
C VAL A 237 5.71 14.53 -17.63
N PRO A 238 6.91 14.54 -18.25
CA PRO A 238 7.20 13.64 -19.36
C PRO A 238 7.07 12.19 -18.89
N LEU A 239 6.44 11.35 -19.71
CA LEU A 239 6.36 9.91 -19.45
C LEU A 239 7.77 9.33 -19.49
N GLN A 240 8.27 8.93 -18.33
CA GLN A 240 9.55 8.25 -18.21
C GLN A 240 9.31 6.75 -18.07
N PHE A 241 9.91 5.97 -18.96
CA PHE A 241 9.89 4.53 -18.83
C PHE A 241 10.95 4.10 -17.83
N VAL A 242 10.52 3.69 -16.63
CA VAL A 242 11.39 3.26 -15.55
C VAL A 242 11.14 1.79 -15.28
N LEU A 243 12.08 0.94 -15.69
CA LEU A 243 12.01 -0.49 -15.42
C LEU A 243 12.75 -0.80 -14.11
N PRO A 244 12.06 -1.28 -13.06
CA PRO A 244 12.71 -1.64 -11.81
C PRO A 244 13.50 -2.94 -11.99
N TRP A 245 14.80 -2.82 -12.24
CA TRP A 245 15.68 -3.99 -12.30
C TRP A 245 16.11 -4.43 -10.89
N PRO A 246 16.05 -5.73 -10.56
CA PRO A 246 16.55 -6.22 -9.28
C PRO A 246 18.01 -5.85 -9.08
N SER A 247 18.35 -5.37 -7.89
CA SER A 247 19.72 -5.03 -7.51
C SER A 247 20.07 -5.60 -6.14
N LEU A 248 21.36 -5.78 -5.88
CA LEU A 248 21.88 -6.18 -4.57
C LEU A 248 22.03 -5.01 -3.59
N GLY A 249 21.36 -3.87 -3.83
CA GLY A 249 21.47 -2.68 -3.00
C GLY A 249 21.07 -2.90 -1.54
N PHE A 250 20.26 -3.93 -1.25
CA PHE A 250 19.91 -4.32 0.12
C PHE A 250 21.14 -4.76 0.95
N ILE A 251 22.20 -5.27 0.31
CA ILE A 251 23.42 -5.69 1.01
C ILE A 251 24.11 -4.47 1.62
N ALA A 252 24.20 -3.37 0.86
CA ALA A 252 24.78 -2.12 1.35
C ALA A 252 23.94 -1.49 2.47
N GLY A 253 22.61 -1.64 2.40
CA GLY A 253 21.70 -1.15 3.43
C GLY A 253 21.62 -2.01 4.70
N LEU A 254 22.18 -3.23 4.69
CA LEU A 254 21.95 -4.20 5.76
C LEU A 254 22.50 -3.74 7.11
N ALA A 255 23.72 -3.18 7.14
CA ALA A 255 24.32 -2.65 8.36
C ALA A 255 23.49 -1.50 8.96
N ALA A 256 22.88 -0.68 8.10
CA ALA A 256 22.04 0.43 8.53
C ALA A 256 20.69 -0.03 9.13
N THR A 257 20.28 -1.30 8.96
CA THR A 257 19.03 -1.81 9.56
C THR A 257 19.14 -2.03 11.06
N VAL A 258 20.34 -2.21 11.61
CA VAL A 258 20.56 -2.61 13.01
C VAL A 258 19.85 -1.68 14.01
N PRO A 259 19.95 -0.35 13.92
CA PRO A 259 19.24 0.55 14.84
C PRO A 259 17.72 0.49 14.72
N TYR A 260 17.20 0.02 13.58
CA TYR A 260 15.78 -0.03 13.27
C TYR A 260 15.16 -1.41 13.50
N LEU A 261 15.93 -2.45 13.83
CA LEU A 261 15.41 -3.79 14.13
C LEU A 261 14.27 -3.77 15.18
N PRO A 262 14.31 -2.96 16.26
CA PRO A 262 13.21 -2.88 17.21
C PRO A 262 11.88 -2.39 16.62
N LEU A 263 11.89 -1.74 15.45
CA LEU A 263 10.69 -1.32 14.71
C LEU A 263 10.34 -2.33 13.60
N LEU A 264 11.35 -2.81 12.87
CA LEU A 264 11.17 -3.74 11.76
C LEU A 264 10.61 -5.10 12.21
N LEU A 265 11.09 -5.64 13.32
CA LEU A 265 10.66 -6.96 13.80
C LEU A 265 9.18 -6.96 14.23
N PRO A 266 8.68 -5.97 15.01
CA PRO A 266 7.24 -5.85 15.28
C PRO A 266 6.37 -5.67 14.04
N PHE A 267 6.80 -4.85 13.06
CA PHE A 267 6.06 -4.73 11.79
C PHE A 267 6.00 -6.05 11.03
N GLY A 268 7.13 -6.76 10.96
CA GLY A 268 7.20 -8.11 10.40
C GLY A 268 6.24 -9.08 11.08
N LEU A 269 6.21 -9.08 12.42
CA LEU A 269 5.33 -9.93 13.23
C LEU A 269 3.85 -9.60 13.04
N LEU A 270 3.51 -8.31 13.03
CA LEU A 270 2.14 -7.82 12.80
C LEU A 270 1.62 -8.30 11.45
N MET A 271 2.45 -8.27 10.41
CA MET A 271 2.09 -8.81 9.10
C MET A 271 1.92 -10.34 9.10
N VAL A 272 2.72 -11.10 9.87
CA VAL A 272 2.54 -12.56 10.00
C VAL A 272 1.18 -12.86 10.62
N VAL A 273 0.88 -12.24 11.76
CA VAL A 273 -0.38 -12.52 12.47
C VAL A 273 -1.59 -12.01 11.69
N GLY A 274 -1.48 -10.84 11.06
CA GLY A 274 -2.51 -10.32 10.16
C GLY A 274 -2.80 -11.28 9.00
N GLY A 275 -1.74 -11.85 8.39
CA GLY A 275 -1.89 -12.84 7.33
C GLY A 275 -2.58 -14.13 7.79
N ILE A 276 -2.27 -14.62 8.99
CA ILE A 276 -2.90 -15.83 9.54
C ILE A 276 -4.37 -15.59 9.86
N ASN A 277 -4.72 -14.45 10.49
CA ASN A 277 -6.10 -14.14 10.87
C ASN A 277 -7.05 -13.96 9.67
N VAL A 278 -6.54 -13.62 8.48
CA VAL A 278 -7.36 -13.50 7.25
C VAL A 278 -7.63 -14.88 6.62
N SER A 279 -6.91 -15.93 7.05
CA SER A 279 -7.11 -17.31 6.58
C SER A 279 -8.06 -18.15 7.45
N GLU A 280 -8.47 -17.63 8.62
CA GLU A 280 -9.57 -18.18 9.46
C GLU A 280 -10.92 -17.60 9.02
#